data_AF-A0A9X4B3S2-F1
#
_entry.id   AF-A0A9X4B3S2-F1
#
_cell.length_a   1.000
_cell.length_b   1.000
_cell.length_c   1.000
_cell.angle_alpha   90.00
_cell.angle_beta   90.00
_cell.angle_gamma   90.00
#
_symmetry.space_group_name_H-M   'P 1'
#
loop_
_entity.id
_entity.type
_entity.pdbx_description
1 polymer ?
#
loop_
_entity_poly.entity_id
_entity_poly.type
_entity_poly.pdbx_seq_one_letter_code
_entity_poly.pdbx_strand_id
1 'polypeptide(L)'
;MQYSFLGFSVSKIMELKLDMKDMAILRYFVDFRETGRMKAEIIEGKAYYWVNYNSMAEEMPFLELSKRTIMLRMLKLRDLDILTHYTKKEGGTYSFFALGPKYIELISSTKDIKEENVNEKVTKPSNARKGVHENEQGMHRNEQGVHENVEGVCVEMNTGCASECTTKTHLLNNSSTKETLNKKYIKKDVDEVVEYLNIKTGARYKSNSRNTIKLISARFNDGYSVDDFKKVIDKKVKEWKGTKFEQYLTPQTLFGNKFENYLNQKIIIEHNSNEKAKLRFNNFKGRDYDYDDLEKKLLGWD
;
A
#
# COMPACT_ATOMS: atom_id res chain seq x y z
N MET A 1 29.69 17.80 8.97
CA MET A 1 28.95 16.54 8.69
C MET A 1 27.77 16.87 7.79
N GLN A 2 27.56 16.10 6.71
CA GLN A 2 26.34 16.24 5.91
C GLN A 2 25.17 15.67 6.73
N TYR A 3 24.19 16.52 7.05
CA TYR A 3 22.98 16.13 7.80
C TYR A 3 21.85 15.67 6.86
N SER A 4 22.15 15.56 5.56
CA SER A 4 21.20 15.26 4.49
C SER A 4 21.65 14.06 3.66
N PHE A 5 20.73 13.15 3.34
CA PHE A 5 20.92 12.05 2.40
C PHE A 5 20.02 12.28 1.18
N LEU A 6 20.60 12.32 -0.02
CA LEU A 6 19.90 12.65 -1.28
C LEU A 6 19.12 13.98 -1.25
N GLY A 7 19.58 14.93 -0.42
CA GLY A 7 18.90 16.22 -0.21
C GLY A 7 17.76 16.18 0.82
N PHE A 8 17.57 15.06 1.52
CA PHE A 8 16.55 14.90 2.57
C PHE A 8 17.19 14.77 3.96
N SER A 9 16.53 15.27 4.99
CA SER A 9 16.98 15.23 6.38
C SER A 9 17.09 13.80 6.91
N VAL A 10 18.30 13.39 7.30
CA VAL A 10 18.56 12.03 7.79
C VAL A 10 17.73 11.70 9.03
N SER A 11 17.55 12.66 9.93
CA SER A 11 16.74 12.50 11.14
C SER A 11 15.28 12.14 10.82
N LYS A 12 14.71 12.78 9.80
CA LYS A 12 13.32 12.54 9.36
C LYS A 12 13.16 11.23 8.61
N ILE A 13 14.16 10.84 7.81
CA ILE A 13 14.20 9.51 7.16
C ILE A 13 14.15 8.40 8.23
N MET A 14 14.94 8.55 9.30
CA MET A 14 14.97 7.58 10.40
C MET A 14 13.65 7.55 11.19
N GLU A 15 13.08 8.72 11.47
CA GLU A 15 11.77 8.84 12.15
C GLU A 15 10.65 8.14 11.37
N LEU A 16 10.62 8.33 10.04
CA LEU A 16 9.62 7.76 9.14
C LEU A 16 9.94 6.32 8.69
N LYS A 17 11.06 5.73 9.16
CA LYS A 17 11.51 4.37 8.82
C LYS A 17 11.54 4.12 7.30
N LEU A 18 12.13 5.07 6.58
CA LEU A 18 12.31 4.99 5.13
C LEU A 18 13.66 4.34 4.79
N ASP A 19 13.64 3.46 3.78
CA ASP A 19 14.86 2.81 3.29
C ASP A 19 15.59 3.70 2.28
N MET A 20 16.87 3.41 2.04
CA MET A 20 17.65 4.01 0.94
C MET A 20 16.92 3.92 -0.42
N LYS A 21 16.27 2.78 -0.70
CA LYS A 21 15.54 2.59 -1.96
C LYS A 21 14.27 3.44 -2.05
N ASP A 22 13.60 3.71 -0.92
CA ASP A 22 12.46 4.64 -0.87
C ASP A 22 12.91 6.06 -1.20
N MET A 23 14.06 6.46 -0.64
CA MET A 23 14.64 7.78 -0.87
C MET A 23 15.13 7.95 -2.30
N ALA A 24 15.73 6.92 -2.91
CA ALA A 24 16.14 6.94 -4.31
C ALA A 24 14.94 7.11 -5.25
N ILE A 25 13.84 6.38 -5.01
CA ILE A 25 12.59 6.52 -5.77
C ILE A 25 12.01 7.92 -5.62
N LEU A 26 11.92 8.43 -4.39
CA LEU A 26 11.40 9.78 -4.13
C LEU A 26 12.27 10.83 -4.80
N ARG A 27 13.60 10.68 -4.73
CA ARG A 27 14.54 11.61 -5.37
C ARG A 27 14.35 11.65 -6.87
N TYR A 28 14.32 10.48 -7.51
CA TYR A 28 14.07 10.36 -8.94
C TYR A 28 12.76 11.05 -9.33
N PHE A 29 11.68 10.83 -8.57
CA PHE A 29 10.39 11.45 -8.85
C PHE A 29 10.46 12.98 -8.80
N VAL A 30 11.12 13.53 -7.77
CA VAL A 30 11.32 14.98 -7.61
C VAL A 30 12.18 15.56 -8.73
N ASP A 31 13.28 14.90 -9.08
CA ASP A 31 14.15 15.41 -10.16
C ASP A 31 13.43 15.35 -11.51
N PHE A 32 12.71 14.26 -11.79
CA PHE A 32 12.07 14.03 -13.08
C PHE A 32 10.85 14.94 -13.31
N ARG A 33 10.06 15.26 -12.28
CA ARG A 33 8.91 16.17 -12.41
C ARG A 33 9.30 17.58 -12.84
N GLU A 34 10.46 18.07 -12.39
CA GLU A 34 10.95 19.42 -12.72
C GLU A 34 11.45 19.51 -14.17
N THR A 35 11.74 18.37 -14.82
CA THR A 35 12.18 18.35 -16.23
C THR A 35 11.08 18.67 -17.24
N GLY A 36 9.81 18.63 -16.84
CA GLY A 36 8.66 18.80 -17.73
C GLY A 36 8.43 17.64 -18.73
N ARG A 37 9.28 16.60 -18.72
CA ARG A 37 9.12 15.42 -19.60
C ARG A 37 8.04 14.45 -19.12
N MET A 38 7.66 14.56 -17.85
CA MET A 38 6.66 13.70 -17.23
C MET A 38 5.26 14.21 -17.55
N LYS A 39 4.39 13.35 -18.08
CA LYS A 39 2.99 13.70 -18.36
C LYS A 39 2.31 14.18 -17.07
N ALA A 40 1.78 15.39 -17.08
CA ALA A 40 1.13 15.99 -15.92
C ALA A 40 -0.35 16.30 -16.20
N GLU A 41 -1.17 16.24 -15.14
CA GLU A 41 -2.58 16.65 -15.13
C GLU A 41 -2.81 17.58 -13.93
N ILE A 42 -3.66 18.59 -14.13
CA ILE A 42 -4.00 19.54 -13.07
C ILE A 42 -5.36 19.14 -12.50
N ILE A 43 -5.39 18.85 -11.21
CA ILE A 43 -6.61 18.51 -10.47
C ILE A 43 -6.67 19.41 -9.24
N GLU A 44 -7.76 20.16 -9.09
CA GLU A 44 -7.96 21.10 -7.96
C GLU A 44 -6.81 22.11 -7.81
N GLY A 45 -6.23 22.57 -8.92
CA GLY A 45 -5.10 23.50 -8.94
C GLY A 45 -3.75 22.89 -8.57
N LYS A 46 -3.68 21.57 -8.37
CA LYS A 46 -2.43 20.84 -8.10
C LYS A 46 -2.00 20.01 -9.30
N ALA A 47 -0.72 20.12 -9.66
CA ALA A 47 -0.12 19.33 -10.73
C ALA A 47 0.24 17.93 -10.22
N TYR A 48 -0.31 16.92 -10.87
CA TYR A 48 -0.02 15.52 -10.64
C TYR A 48 0.67 14.91 -11.85
N TYR A 49 1.63 14.03 -11.61
CA TYR A 49 2.51 13.49 -12.64
C TYR A 49 2.33 11.99 -12.77
N TRP A 50 2.18 11.52 -14.01
CA TRP A 50 2.00 10.12 -14.30
C TRP A 50 3.31 9.35 -14.14
N VAL A 51 3.29 8.33 -13.27
CA VAL A 51 4.43 7.47 -13.02
C VAL A 51 4.30 6.18 -13.80
N ASN A 52 5.25 5.93 -14.71
CA ASN A 52 5.42 4.63 -15.35
C ASN A 52 6.44 3.78 -14.59
N TYR A 53 5.96 2.81 -13.81
CA TYR A 53 6.82 1.95 -13.00
C TYR A 53 7.75 1.05 -13.82
N ASN A 54 7.41 0.75 -15.07
CA ASN A 54 8.27 -0.05 -15.94
C ASN A 54 9.49 0.76 -16.37
N SER A 55 9.27 1.98 -16.86
CA SER A 55 10.34 2.90 -17.24
C SER A 55 11.25 3.23 -16.05
N MET A 56 10.68 3.45 -14.86
CA MET A 56 11.49 3.67 -13.65
C MET A 56 12.41 2.49 -13.30
N ALA A 57 11.98 1.26 -13.54
CA ALA A 57 12.79 0.07 -13.29
C ALA A 57 13.94 -0.05 -14.31
N GLU A 58 13.68 0.33 -15.56
CA GLU A 58 14.67 0.34 -16.65
C GLU A 58 15.71 1.45 -16.47
N GLU A 59 15.32 2.62 -15.96
CA GLU A 59 16.22 3.76 -15.75
C GLU A 59 17.09 3.63 -14.49
N MET A 60 16.66 2.84 -13.50
CA MET A 60 17.42 2.59 -12.26
C MET A 60 17.67 1.10 -12.02
N PRO A 61 18.39 0.41 -12.95
CA PRO A 61 18.60 -1.04 -12.87
C PRO A 61 19.42 -1.45 -11.64
N PHE A 62 20.32 -0.59 -11.17
CA PHE A 62 21.18 -0.81 -10.00
C PHE A 62 20.40 -0.91 -8.68
N LEU A 63 19.16 -0.42 -8.62
CA LEU A 63 18.32 -0.59 -7.42
C LEU A 63 17.75 -2.01 -7.32
N GLU A 64 17.82 -2.80 -8.41
CA GLU A 64 17.29 -4.17 -8.51
C GLU A 64 15.83 -4.25 -8.05
N LEU A 65 15.01 -3.32 -8.53
CA LEU A 65 13.60 -3.21 -8.15
C LEU A 65 12.69 -3.64 -9.30
N SER A 66 11.78 -4.56 -9.01
CA SER A 66 10.68 -4.87 -9.92
C SER A 66 9.68 -3.70 -9.98
N LYS A 67 8.96 -3.56 -11.10
CA LYS A 67 7.86 -2.59 -11.25
C LYS A 67 6.85 -2.63 -10.09
N ARG A 68 6.57 -3.84 -9.58
CA ARG A 68 5.65 -4.04 -8.44
C ARG A 68 6.27 -3.49 -7.15
N THR A 69 7.56 -3.68 -6.93
CA THR A 69 8.25 -3.16 -5.75
C THR A 69 8.31 -1.63 -5.76
N ILE A 70 8.57 -1.02 -6.91
CA ILE A 70 8.54 0.45 -7.07
C ILE A 70 7.13 0.99 -6.76
N MET A 71 6.10 0.37 -7.33
CA MET A 71 4.70 0.72 -7.03
C MET A 71 4.40 0.65 -5.54
N LEU A 72 4.78 -0.44 -4.85
CA LEU A 72 4.56 -0.59 -3.41
C LEU A 72 5.29 0.49 -2.59
N ARG A 73 6.51 0.87 -2.98
CA ARG A 73 7.28 1.93 -2.30
C ARG A 73 6.68 3.32 -2.55
N MET A 74 6.19 3.61 -3.75
CA MET A 74 5.45 4.85 -4.04
C MET A 74 4.15 4.94 -3.23
N LEU A 75 3.41 3.83 -3.10
CA LEU A 75 2.22 3.77 -2.26
C LEU A 75 2.55 3.90 -0.76
N LYS A 76 3.67 3.34 -0.31
CA LYS A 76 4.19 3.57 1.06
C LYS A 76 4.44 5.06 1.32
N LEU A 77 5.05 5.78 0.36
CA LEU A 77 5.28 7.23 0.47
C LEU A 77 3.97 8.02 0.49
N ARG A 78 2.94 7.54 -0.23
CA ARG A 78 1.58 8.09 -0.14
C ARG A 78 0.97 7.90 1.25
N ASP A 79 1.08 6.71 1.81
CA ASP A 79 0.51 6.39 3.13
C ASP A 79 1.16 7.22 4.25
N LEU A 80 2.37 7.71 4.01
CA LEU A 80 3.10 8.63 4.88
C LEU A 80 2.81 10.11 4.58
N ASP A 81 1.84 10.44 3.72
CA ASP A 81 1.52 11.80 3.23
C ASP A 81 2.72 12.57 2.65
N ILE A 82 3.78 11.87 2.26
CA ILE A 82 4.93 12.45 1.55
C ILE A 82 4.56 12.69 0.09
N LEU A 83 3.76 11.79 -0.46
CA LEU A 83 3.14 11.92 -1.79
C LEU A 83 1.63 11.91 -1.66
N THR A 84 0.94 12.56 -2.60
CA THR A 84 -0.49 12.33 -2.84
C THR A 84 -0.64 11.54 -4.12
N HIS A 85 -1.72 10.77 -4.24
CA HIS A 85 -1.94 9.86 -5.36
C HIS A 85 -3.40 9.88 -5.78
N TYR A 86 -3.63 9.83 -7.09
CA TYR A 86 -4.92 9.44 -7.64
C TYR A 86 -4.73 8.46 -8.80
N THR A 87 -5.81 7.76 -9.13
CA THR A 87 -5.83 6.79 -10.23
C THR A 87 -6.79 7.25 -11.31
N LYS A 88 -6.30 7.29 -12.55
CA LYS A 88 -7.11 7.56 -13.74
C LYS A 88 -7.43 6.25 -14.46
N LYS A 89 -8.71 6.06 -14.80
CA LYS A 89 -9.24 4.85 -15.46
C LYS A 89 -9.71 5.08 -16.91
N GLU A 90 -9.03 5.94 -17.65
CA GLU A 90 -9.38 6.24 -19.05
C GLU A 90 -8.37 5.58 -19.99
N GLY A 91 -8.78 4.56 -20.76
CA GLY A 91 -7.89 3.86 -21.70
C GLY A 91 -6.85 2.94 -21.03
N GLY A 92 -6.92 2.76 -19.72
CA GLY A 92 -5.98 2.01 -18.91
C GLY A 92 -6.11 2.41 -17.44
N THR A 93 -5.24 1.86 -16.59
CA THR A 93 -5.12 2.30 -15.18
C THR A 93 -3.79 3.02 -15.02
N TYR A 94 -3.85 4.32 -14.76
CA TYR A 94 -2.68 5.18 -14.64
C TYR A 94 -2.58 5.74 -13.23
N SER A 95 -1.39 5.60 -12.62
CA SER A 95 -1.10 6.13 -11.29
C SER A 95 -0.40 7.48 -11.40
N PHE A 96 -1.04 8.51 -10.87
CA PHE A 96 -0.53 9.85 -10.86
C PHE A 96 -0.18 10.26 -9.43
N PHE A 97 0.92 10.99 -9.27
CA PHE A 97 1.43 11.41 -7.96
C PHE A 97 1.75 12.90 -7.93
N ALA A 98 1.60 13.52 -6.76
CA ALA A 98 2.08 14.87 -6.48
C ALA A 98 2.76 14.89 -5.11
N LEU A 99 3.48 15.97 -4.82
CA LEU A 99 4.09 16.16 -3.49
C LEU A 99 3.00 16.35 -2.44
N GLY A 100 3.14 15.63 -1.33
CA GLY A 100 2.26 15.73 -0.17
C GLY A 100 2.77 16.73 0.86
N PRO A 101 1.96 17.07 1.87
CA PRO A 101 2.30 18.09 2.87
C PRO A 101 3.54 17.71 3.69
N LYS A 102 3.73 16.42 4.03
CA LYS A 102 4.88 15.96 4.82
C LYS A 102 6.18 15.90 4.04
N TYR A 103 6.15 16.14 2.72
CA TYR A 103 7.38 16.31 1.94
C TYR A 103 8.22 17.49 2.44
N ILE A 104 7.57 18.56 2.90
CA ILE A 104 8.25 19.76 3.42
C ILE A 104 9.06 19.41 4.68
N GLU A 105 8.54 18.52 5.53
CA GLU A 105 9.25 18.07 6.73
C GLU A 105 10.55 17.31 6.38
N LEU A 106 10.55 16.55 5.28
CA LEU A 106 11.74 15.82 4.82
C LEU A 106 12.86 16.73 4.32
N ILE A 107 12.54 17.89 3.77
CA ILE A 107 13.53 18.87 3.30
C ILE A 107 13.92 19.87 4.40
N SER A 108 13.07 20.05 5.42
CA SER A 108 13.36 20.97 6.53
C SER A 108 14.60 20.50 7.30
N SER A 109 15.69 21.23 7.14
CA SER A 109 16.81 21.15 8.06
C SER A 109 16.35 21.78 9.37
N THR A 110 16.51 21.10 10.50
CA THR A 110 16.19 21.62 11.84
C THR A 110 17.09 22.79 12.27
N LYS A 111 17.55 23.63 11.33
CA LYS A 111 18.40 24.80 11.57
C LYS A 111 17.70 26.14 11.32
N ASP A 112 16.51 26.16 10.71
CA ASP A 112 15.75 27.40 10.46
C ASP A 112 14.36 27.38 11.10
N ILE A 113 14.29 27.03 12.39
CA ILE A 113 13.23 27.55 13.26
C ILE A 113 13.95 28.33 14.36
N LYS A 114 14.38 29.54 14.03
CA LYS A 114 14.39 30.61 15.03
C LYS A 114 12.96 31.12 15.07
N GLU A 115 12.26 30.73 16.13
CA GLU A 115 11.10 31.45 16.60
C GLU A 115 11.51 32.92 16.83
N GLU A 116 11.12 33.83 15.95
CA GLU A 116 10.92 35.22 16.36
C GLU A 116 9.49 35.34 16.87
N ASN A 117 9.32 34.95 18.12
CA ASN A 117 8.30 35.50 19.00
C ASN A 117 8.98 36.58 19.85
N VAL A 118 8.79 37.87 19.52
CA VAL A 118 8.70 38.94 20.51
C VAL A 118 7.60 39.92 20.09
N ASN A 119 6.43 39.67 20.67
CA ASN A 119 5.59 40.61 21.41
C ASN A 119 5.42 42.05 20.88
N GLU A 120 4.16 42.38 20.59
CA GLU A 120 3.57 43.71 20.68
C GLU A 120 4.11 44.52 21.86
N LYS A 121 4.64 45.72 21.56
CA LYS A 121 4.43 46.89 22.41
C LYS A 121 4.02 48.07 21.55
N VAL A 122 2.74 48.42 21.69
CA VAL A 122 2.12 49.66 21.25
C VAL A 122 2.74 50.83 22.01
N THR A 123 3.32 51.79 21.29
CA THR A 123 3.23 53.25 21.58
C THR A 123 3.63 54.03 20.32
N LYS A 124 2.66 54.75 19.73
CA LYS A 124 2.84 55.89 18.79
C LYS A 124 2.94 57.19 19.62
N PRO A 125 3.08 58.40 19.03
CA PRO A 125 3.91 58.87 17.89
C PRO A 125 4.70 60.17 18.23
N SER A 126 5.77 60.54 17.51
CA SER A 126 6.15 61.96 17.32
C SER A 126 7.35 62.19 16.38
N ASN A 127 7.07 62.92 15.29
CA ASN A 127 7.77 64.08 14.75
C ASN A 127 9.32 64.17 14.61
N ALA A 128 9.69 64.47 13.35
CA ALA A 128 10.56 65.57 12.89
C ALA A 128 12.09 65.38 12.72
N ARG A 129 12.47 65.50 11.43
CA ARG A 129 13.50 66.38 10.82
C ARG A 129 15.02 66.12 11.01
N LYS A 130 15.65 65.99 9.81
CA LYS A 130 16.84 66.67 9.24
C LYS A 130 18.27 66.17 9.54
N GLY A 131 19.04 66.07 8.43
CA GLY A 131 20.47 66.45 8.31
C GLY A 131 21.44 65.27 8.21
N VAL A 132 21.84 64.83 7.00
CA VAL A 132 23.05 65.23 6.23
C VAL A 132 24.38 64.90 6.94
N HIS A 133 25.14 63.93 6.42
CA HIS A 133 26.46 64.21 5.82
C HIS A 133 27.01 63.02 5.02
N GLU A 134 27.64 63.38 3.91
CA GLU A 134 28.33 62.58 2.90
C GLU A 134 29.59 61.88 3.44
N ASN A 135 30.00 60.79 2.78
CA ASN A 135 31.35 60.68 2.22
C ASN A 135 31.41 59.56 1.16
N GLU A 136 32.05 59.91 0.05
CA GLU A 136 32.13 59.20 -1.22
C GLU A 136 33.28 58.17 -1.29
N GLN A 137 33.35 57.51 -2.47
CA GLN A 137 34.45 56.78 -3.13
C GLN A 137 34.41 55.24 -2.97
N GLY A 138 34.30 54.42 -4.04
CA GLY A 138 34.19 54.71 -5.47
C GLY A 138 34.03 53.43 -6.33
N MET A 139 33.41 53.63 -7.51
CA MET A 139 33.56 53.02 -8.86
C MET A 139 33.91 51.52 -9.08
N HIS A 140 33.04 50.79 -9.81
CA HIS A 140 33.12 50.67 -11.28
C HIS A 140 31.83 50.10 -11.93
N ARG A 141 31.45 50.71 -13.06
CA ARG A 141 30.30 50.40 -13.95
C ARG A 141 30.63 49.31 -14.98
N ASN A 142 29.60 48.65 -15.53
CA ASN A 142 29.20 48.85 -16.94
C ASN A 142 27.82 48.27 -17.25
N GLU A 143 27.10 49.02 -18.08
CA GLU A 143 25.68 48.95 -18.45
C GLU A 143 25.47 48.31 -19.84
N GLN A 144 24.17 48.24 -20.23
CA GLN A 144 23.53 48.05 -21.56
C GLN A 144 22.73 46.73 -21.59
N GLY A 145 21.39 46.67 -21.59
CA GLY A 145 20.35 47.52 -22.22
C GLY A 145 19.88 46.81 -23.51
N VAL A 146 18.60 46.42 -23.69
CA VAL A 146 17.60 47.18 -24.49
C VAL A 146 16.25 46.38 -24.60
N HIS A 147 15.12 47.07 -24.33
CA HIS A 147 13.74 47.07 -24.91
C HIS A 147 12.89 45.77 -25.06
N GLU A 148 11.54 45.74 -24.99
CA GLU A 148 10.43 46.66 -24.61
C GLU A 148 9.09 45.85 -24.66
N ASN A 149 8.12 46.20 -23.80
CA ASN A 149 6.63 46.20 -23.90
C ASN A 149 5.87 44.99 -24.52
N VAL A 150 4.71 44.54 -23.99
CA VAL A 150 3.38 45.20 -24.01
C VAL A 150 2.39 44.50 -23.04
N GLU A 151 1.60 45.31 -22.31
CA GLU A 151 0.20 45.25 -21.80
C GLU A 151 -0.52 43.87 -21.56
N GLY A 152 -1.38 43.68 -20.53
CA GLY A 152 -1.97 44.61 -19.57
C GLY A 152 -2.97 43.98 -18.58
N VAL A 153 -3.36 44.81 -17.61
CA VAL A 153 -4.65 44.94 -16.87
C VAL A 153 -5.21 43.73 -16.09
N CYS A 154 -5.28 43.89 -14.75
CA CYS A 154 -6.50 43.62 -13.98
C CYS A 154 -6.58 44.42 -12.66
N VAL A 155 -7.39 45.49 -12.74
CA VAL A 155 -8.26 46.17 -11.76
C VAL A 155 -8.22 45.74 -10.28
N GLU A 156 -7.97 46.72 -9.41
CA GLU A 156 -8.23 46.72 -7.97
C GLU A 156 -9.74 46.59 -7.64
N MET A 157 -10.08 45.92 -6.54
CA MET A 157 -11.01 46.47 -5.53
C MET A 157 -10.95 45.66 -4.21
N ASN A 158 -10.64 46.39 -3.13
CA ASN A 158 -10.79 45.97 -1.74
C ASN A 158 -12.27 45.80 -1.37
N THR A 159 -12.59 44.90 -0.44
CA THR A 159 -13.17 45.22 0.89
C THR A 159 -13.60 43.93 1.60
N GLY A 160 -13.22 43.83 2.89
CA GLY A 160 -13.54 42.68 3.73
C GLY A 160 -14.96 42.68 4.25
N CYS A 161 -15.33 41.59 4.91
CA CYS A 161 -16.31 41.63 6.00
C CYS A 161 -16.09 40.45 6.94
N ALA A 162 -15.68 40.76 8.16
CA ALA A 162 -15.80 39.88 9.30
C ALA A 162 -17.29 39.78 9.66
N SER A 163 -17.80 38.55 9.78
CA SER A 163 -19.02 38.29 10.53
C SER A 163 -18.83 37.01 11.33
N GLU A 164 -19.06 37.14 12.64
CA GLU A 164 -19.00 36.10 13.64
C GLU A 164 -19.92 34.95 13.25
N CYS A 165 -19.39 33.73 13.25
CA CYS A 165 -20.21 32.53 13.21
C CYS A 165 -19.80 31.62 14.36
N THR A 166 -20.50 31.78 15.48
CA THR A 166 -20.49 30.85 16.60
C THR A 166 -21.17 29.55 16.20
N THR A 167 -20.42 28.48 16.02
CA THR A 167 -20.95 27.11 16.08
C THR A 167 -20.01 26.21 16.88
N LYS A 168 -20.44 25.89 18.12
CA LYS A 168 -20.00 24.66 18.77
C LYS A 168 -20.63 23.49 18.02
N THR A 169 -19.85 22.78 17.22
CA THR A 169 -20.17 21.43 16.78
C THR A 169 -18.97 20.52 16.96
N HIS A 170 -19.15 19.54 17.85
CA HIS A 170 -18.43 18.27 17.95
C HIS A 170 -18.08 17.72 16.55
N LEU A 171 -16.87 17.17 16.35
CA LEU A 171 -16.58 15.98 15.52
C LEU A 171 -15.06 15.68 15.49
N LEU A 172 -14.66 14.72 16.31
CA LEU A 172 -13.41 13.97 16.16
C LEU A 172 -13.49 13.15 14.87
N ASN A 173 -12.69 13.51 13.86
CA ASN A 173 -12.47 12.68 12.67
C ASN A 173 -10.98 12.68 12.31
N ASN A 174 -10.16 12.14 13.20
CA ASN A 174 -8.75 11.86 12.90
C ASN A 174 -8.67 10.46 12.31
N SER A 175 -8.28 10.32 11.04
CA SER A 175 -8.10 9.05 10.31
C SER A 175 -7.26 8.02 11.07
N SER A 176 -6.34 8.48 11.93
CA SER A 176 -5.47 7.67 12.77
C SER A 176 -6.20 6.77 13.80
N THR A 177 -7.36 7.20 14.34
CA THR A 177 -8.16 6.35 15.24
C THR A 177 -8.93 5.28 14.47
N LYS A 178 -9.39 5.57 13.24
CA LYS A 178 -10.12 4.59 12.40
C LYS A 178 -9.22 3.45 11.94
N GLU A 179 -7.96 3.72 11.59
CA GLU A 179 -7.00 2.67 11.23
C GLU A 179 -6.62 1.77 12.42
N THR A 180 -6.43 2.37 13.60
CA THR A 180 -6.12 1.61 14.82
C THR A 180 -7.30 0.74 15.26
N LEU A 181 -8.52 1.27 15.15
CA LEU A 181 -9.75 0.52 15.40
C LEU A 181 -9.92 -0.60 14.37
N ASN A 182 -9.76 -0.32 13.08
CA ASN A 182 -9.88 -1.32 12.01
C ASN A 182 -8.88 -2.47 12.19
N LYS A 183 -7.61 -2.16 12.52
CA LYS A 183 -6.60 -3.17 12.83
C LYS A 183 -6.94 -4.00 14.08
N LYS A 184 -7.57 -3.38 15.09
CA LYS A 184 -8.04 -4.07 16.29
C LYS A 184 -9.23 -5.00 15.99
N TYR A 185 -10.17 -4.57 15.15
CA TYR A 185 -11.29 -5.40 14.70
C TYR A 185 -10.81 -6.61 13.89
N ILE A 186 -9.95 -6.39 12.89
CA ILE A 186 -9.35 -7.48 12.10
C ILE A 186 -8.62 -8.49 12.98
N LYS A 187 -7.88 -8.02 14.01
CA LYS A 187 -7.19 -8.92 14.93
C LYS A 187 -8.19 -9.78 15.72
N LYS A 188 -9.28 -9.19 16.22
CA LYS A 188 -10.32 -9.90 16.96
C LYS A 188 -10.98 -10.98 16.08
N ASP A 189 -11.27 -10.65 14.82
CA ASP A 189 -11.91 -11.57 13.89
C ASP A 189 -10.98 -12.74 13.52
N VAL A 190 -9.68 -12.47 13.34
CA VAL A 190 -8.67 -13.52 13.14
C VAL A 190 -8.56 -14.42 14.36
N ASP A 191 -8.55 -13.84 15.57
CA ASP A 191 -8.52 -14.60 16.82
C ASP A 191 -9.75 -15.53 16.90
N GLU A 192 -10.95 -15.03 16.58
CA GLU A 192 -12.21 -15.80 16.58
C GLU A 192 -12.21 -16.97 15.59
N VAL A 193 -11.76 -16.74 14.34
CA VAL A 193 -11.69 -17.81 13.31
C VAL A 193 -10.73 -18.93 13.74
N VAL A 194 -9.58 -18.57 14.30
CA VAL A 194 -8.56 -19.54 14.72
C VAL A 194 -9.00 -20.31 15.96
N GLU A 195 -9.65 -19.62 16.92
CA GLU A 195 -10.24 -20.27 18.09
C GLU A 195 -11.31 -21.29 17.67
N TYR A 196 -12.19 -20.93 16.74
CA TYR A 196 -13.20 -21.85 16.22
C TYR A 196 -12.59 -23.09 15.54
N LEU A 197 -11.55 -22.89 14.72
CA LEU A 197 -10.82 -24.00 14.10
C LEU A 197 -10.24 -24.95 15.15
N ASN A 198 -9.61 -24.41 16.20
CA ASN A 198 -9.03 -25.19 17.29
C ASN A 198 -10.09 -25.99 18.05
N ILE A 199 -11.24 -25.39 18.35
CA ILE A 199 -12.37 -26.05 19.03
C ILE A 199 -12.87 -27.25 18.20
N LYS A 200 -13.01 -27.10 16.87
CA LYS A 200 -13.58 -28.15 16.01
C LYS A 200 -12.63 -29.31 15.74
N THR A 201 -11.34 -29.00 15.57
CA THR A 201 -10.30 -29.96 15.21
C THR A 201 -9.61 -30.57 16.43
N GLY A 202 -9.71 -29.94 17.61
CA GLY A 202 -8.89 -30.29 18.77
C GLY A 202 -7.43 -29.84 18.65
N ALA A 203 -7.09 -29.07 17.60
CA ALA A 203 -5.74 -28.55 17.39
C ALA A 203 -5.45 -27.31 18.24
N ARG A 204 -4.19 -26.85 18.20
CA ARG A 204 -3.69 -25.69 18.95
C ARG A 204 -2.97 -24.69 18.05
N TYR A 205 -3.62 -24.27 16.97
CA TYR A 205 -3.09 -23.24 16.08
C TYR A 205 -3.03 -21.88 16.77
N LYS A 206 -1.97 -21.12 16.49
CA LYS A 206 -1.76 -19.78 17.06
C LYS A 206 -2.34 -18.72 16.13
N SER A 207 -3.20 -17.86 16.68
CA SER A 207 -3.79 -16.73 15.94
C SER A 207 -2.77 -15.61 15.65
N ASN A 208 -1.68 -15.56 16.42
CA ASN A 208 -0.57 -14.61 16.20
C ASN A 208 0.41 -15.03 15.09
N SER A 209 0.20 -16.21 14.46
CA SER A 209 1.09 -16.70 13.41
C SER A 209 0.99 -15.83 12.15
N ARG A 210 2.14 -15.34 11.67
CA ARG A 210 2.20 -14.48 10.48
C ARG A 210 1.55 -15.10 9.25
N ASN A 211 1.70 -16.41 9.05
CA ASN A 211 1.10 -17.11 7.92
C ASN A 211 -0.42 -17.21 8.05
N THR A 212 -0.92 -17.55 9.24
CA THR A 212 -2.36 -17.65 9.52
C THR A 212 -3.05 -16.31 9.36
N ILE A 213 -2.48 -15.25 9.94
CA ILE A 213 -2.97 -13.88 9.79
C ILE A 213 -3.01 -13.50 8.31
N LYS A 214 -1.91 -13.73 7.56
CA LYS A 214 -1.83 -13.37 6.15
C LYS A 214 -2.92 -14.05 5.31
N LEU A 215 -3.19 -15.33 5.55
CA LEU A 215 -4.20 -16.07 4.82
C LEU A 215 -5.62 -15.59 5.14
N ILE A 216 -5.92 -15.39 6.42
CA ILE A 216 -7.25 -14.95 6.86
C ILE A 216 -7.50 -13.49 6.43
N SER A 217 -6.54 -12.59 6.63
CA SER A 217 -6.65 -11.19 6.19
C SER A 217 -6.79 -11.06 4.68
N ALA A 218 -6.15 -11.94 3.89
CA ALA A 218 -6.34 -11.95 2.44
C ALA A 218 -7.81 -12.25 2.08
N ARG A 219 -8.44 -13.23 2.75
CA ARG A 219 -9.85 -13.57 2.52
C ARG A 219 -10.82 -12.50 3.01
N PHE A 220 -10.51 -11.80 4.10
CA PHE A 220 -11.28 -10.62 4.49
C PHE A 220 -11.22 -9.51 3.44
N ASN A 221 -10.04 -9.28 2.83
CA ASN A 221 -9.89 -8.31 1.74
C ASN A 221 -10.63 -8.74 0.47
N ASP A 222 -10.80 -10.04 0.24
CA ASP A 222 -11.62 -10.59 -0.85
C ASP A 222 -13.14 -10.42 -0.59
N GLY A 223 -13.54 -10.00 0.61
CA GLY A 223 -14.93 -9.72 0.98
C GLY A 223 -15.66 -10.83 1.74
N TYR A 224 -14.95 -11.86 2.21
CA TYR A 224 -15.55 -12.96 2.98
C TYR A 224 -15.77 -12.59 4.45
N SER A 225 -16.87 -13.07 5.02
CA SER A 225 -17.23 -12.82 6.43
C SER A 225 -16.68 -13.90 7.36
N VAL A 226 -16.59 -13.62 8.68
CA VAL A 226 -16.21 -14.60 9.71
C VAL A 226 -17.08 -15.88 9.64
N ASP A 227 -18.36 -15.73 9.33
CA ASP A 227 -19.31 -16.84 9.20
C ASP A 227 -18.94 -17.76 8.03
N ASP A 228 -18.41 -17.22 6.93
CA ASP A 228 -17.96 -18.02 5.80
C ASP A 228 -16.74 -18.88 6.14
N PHE A 229 -15.83 -18.37 6.98
CA PHE A 229 -14.74 -19.20 7.51
C PHE A 229 -15.28 -20.34 8.37
N LYS A 230 -16.25 -20.06 9.26
CA LYS A 230 -16.88 -21.08 10.10
C LYS A 230 -17.55 -22.16 9.25
N LYS A 231 -18.27 -21.78 8.19
CA LYS A 231 -18.87 -22.71 7.22
C LYS A 231 -17.83 -23.61 6.55
N VAL A 232 -16.72 -23.05 6.07
CA VAL A 232 -15.64 -23.84 5.46
C VAL A 232 -15.05 -24.84 6.45
N ILE A 233 -14.82 -24.40 7.69
CA ILE A 233 -14.33 -25.25 8.77
C ILE A 233 -15.32 -26.40 9.02
N ASP A 234 -16.61 -26.10 9.21
CA ASP A 234 -17.61 -27.14 9.49
C ASP A 234 -17.74 -28.15 8.33
N LYS A 235 -17.73 -27.68 7.08
CA LYS A 235 -17.74 -28.56 5.90
C LYS A 235 -16.54 -29.51 5.88
N LYS A 236 -15.34 -28.97 6.07
CA LYS A 236 -14.11 -29.76 5.99
C LYS A 236 -13.87 -30.64 7.20
N VAL A 237 -14.25 -30.20 8.39
CA VAL A 237 -14.24 -31.04 9.59
C VAL A 237 -15.20 -32.20 9.41
N LYS A 238 -16.42 -31.97 8.90
CA LYS A 238 -17.38 -33.05 8.64
C LYS A 238 -16.87 -34.06 7.60
N GLU A 239 -16.18 -33.59 6.57
CA GLU A 239 -15.68 -34.44 5.47
C GLU A 239 -14.39 -35.19 5.83
N TRP A 240 -13.47 -34.56 6.57
CA TRP A 240 -12.11 -35.06 6.73
C TRP A 240 -11.82 -35.64 8.11
N LYS A 241 -12.56 -35.26 9.17
CA LYS A 241 -12.35 -35.78 10.53
C LYS A 241 -12.61 -37.28 10.56
N GLY A 242 -11.69 -38.04 11.16
CA GLY A 242 -11.75 -39.52 11.20
C GLY A 242 -11.28 -40.21 9.91
N THR A 243 -10.80 -39.45 8.92
CA THR A 243 -10.21 -40.00 7.68
C THR A 243 -8.73 -39.66 7.59
N LYS A 244 -8.03 -40.26 6.61
CA LYS A 244 -6.63 -39.89 6.27
C LYS A 244 -6.44 -38.40 5.92
N PHE A 245 -7.51 -37.68 5.62
CA PHE A 245 -7.46 -36.27 5.26
C PHE A 245 -7.49 -35.32 6.48
N GLU A 246 -7.71 -35.84 7.69
CA GLU A 246 -7.77 -35.04 8.93
C GLU A 246 -6.48 -34.22 9.14
N GLN A 247 -5.31 -34.76 8.75
CA GLN A 247 -4.02 -34.06 8.80
C GLN A 247 -3.97 -32.75 8.01
N TYR A 248 -4.89 -32.55 7.06
CA TYR A 248 -4.98 -31.34 6.24
C TYR A 248 -5.93 -30.28 6.80
N LEU A 249 -6.53 -30.48 7.98
CA LEU A 249 -7.35 -29.48 8.68
C LEU A 249 -6.50 -28.36 9.30
N THR A 250 -5.65 -27.73 8.49
CA THR A 250 -4.74 -26.65 8.86
C THR A 250 -5.19 -25.31 8.26
N PRO A 251 -4.79 -24.15 8.86
CA PRO A 251 -5.11 -22.84 8.30
C PRO A 251 -4.62 -22.66 6.85
N GLN A 252 -3.46 -23.24 6.51
CA GLN A 252 -2.89 -23.13 5.16
C GLN A 252 -3.75 -23.83 4.11
N THR A 253 -4.22 -25.04 4.40
CA THR A 253 -5.07 -25.78 3.47
C THR A 253 -6.45 -25.14 3.37
N LEU A 254 -7.07 -24.83 4.52
CA LEU A 254 -8.44 -24.35 4.57
C LEU A 254 -8.61 -22.95 3.98
N PHE A 255 -7.68 -22.04 4.26
CA PHE A 255 -7.77 -20.62 3.86
C PHE A 255 -6.87 -20.26 2.66
N GLY A 256 -6.27 -21.27 2.03
CA GLY A 256 -5.48 -21.14 0.81
C GLY A 256 -6.34 -20.85 -0.44
N ASN A 257 -5.81 -21.10 -1.63
CA ASN A 257 -6.43 -20.70 -2.90
C ASN A 257 -7.75 -21.43 -3.22
N LYS A 258 -8.08 -22.50 -2.49
CA LYS A 258 -9.30 -23.30 -2.68
C LYS A 258 -10.44 -22.90 -1.74
N PHE A 259 -10.30 -21.80 -1.01
CA PHE A 259 -11.29 -21.35 -0.02
C PHE A 259 -12.70 -21.23 -0.59
N GLU A 260 -12.86 -20.50 -1.70
CA GLU A 260 -14.15 -20.30 -2.37
C GLU A 260 -14.77 -21.64 -2.81
N ASN A 261 -13.95 -22.54 -3.34
CA ASN A 261 -14.41 -23.89 -3.73
C ASN A 261 -14.93 -24.67 -2.52
N TYR A 262 -14.27 -24.57 -1.36
CA TYR A 262 -14.74 -25.22 -0.14
C TYR A 262 -16.02 -24.58 0.40
N LEU A 263 -16.12 -23.25 0.33
CA LEU A 263 -17.31 -22.52 0.74
C LEU A 263 -18.52 -22.90 -0.13
N ASN A 264 -18.32 -23.10 -1.43
CA ASN A 264 -19.38 -23.45 -2.38
C ASN A 264 -19.57 -24.96 -2.57
N GLN A 265 -18.80 -25.80 -1.87
CA GLN A 265 -18.91 -27.24 -1.99
C GLN A 265 -20.28 -27.73 -1.52
N LYS A 266 -20.93 -28.56 -2.35
CA LYS A 266 -22.18 -29.24 -2.00
C LYS A 266 -21.85 -30.38 -1.04
N ILE A 267 -22.54 -30.43 0.10
CA ILE A 267 -22.42 -31.55 1.03
C ILE A 267 -23.21 -32.70 0.41
N ILE A 268 -22.53 -33.65 -0.22
CA ILE A 268 -23.14 -34.91 -0.62
C ILE A 268 -23.27 -35.70 0.68
N ILE A 269 -24.48 -35.78 1.21
CA ILE A 269 -24.78 -36.75 2.25
C ILE A 269 -24.81 -38.08 1.51
N GLU A 270 -23.72 -38.84 1.60
CA GLU A 270 -23.75 -40.25 1.20
C GLU A 270 -24.78 -40.94 2.08
N HIS A 271 -26.00 -41.14 1.56
CA HIS A 271 -26.79 -42.27 2.01
C HIS A 271 -25.93 -43.49 1.71
N ASN A 272 -25.56 -44.24 2.74
CA ASN A 272 -24.89 -45.53 2.62
C ASN A 272 -25.80 -46.52 1.86
N SER A 273 -25.95 -46.34 0.56
CA SER A 273 -26.32 -47.41 -0.35
C SER A 273 -25.07 -48.22 -0.53
N ASN A 274 -25.03 -49.35 0.16
CA ASN A 274 -23.97 -50.34 0.19
C ASN A 274 -23.84 -51.07 -1.15
N GLU A 275 -23.73 -50.33 -2.26
CA GLU A 275 -23.49 -50.86 -3.59
C GLU A 275 -22.10 -50.41 -4.03
N LYS A 276 -21.18 -51.37 -4.08
CA LYS A 276 -19.85 -51.20 -4.69
C LYS A 276 -20.03 -50.51 -6.04
N ALA A 277 -19.55 -49.27 -6.14
CA ALA A 277 -19.57 -48.53 -7.39
C ALA A 277 -18.91 -49.36 -8.48
N LYS A 278 -19.71 -49.86 -9.44
CA LYS A 278 -19.21 -50.54 -10.64
C LYS A 278 -18.28 -49.56 -11.34
N LEU A 279 -16.98 -49.84 -11.32
CA LEU A 279 -16.00 -49.10 -12.09
C LEU A 279 -16.43 -49.13 -13.57
N ARG A 280 -16.20 -48.03 -14.30
CA ARG A 280 -16.52 -47.93 -15.74
C ARG A 280 -15.75 -48.94 -16.61
N PHE A 281 -14.82 -49.70 -16.01
CA PHE A 281 -13.97 -50.71 -16.64
C PHE A 281 -14.20 -52.10 -16.02
N ASN A 282 -15.44 -52.59 -15.98
CA ASN A 282 -15.70 -53.97 -15.54
C ASN A 282 -15.50 -55.03 -16.63
N ASN A 283 -15.16 -54.61 -17.87
CA ASN A 283 -14.94 -55.53 -18.99
C ASN A 283 -13.48 -56.00 -19.13
N PHE A 284 -12.58 -55.57 -18.25
CA PHE A 284 -11.21 -56.08 -18.25
C PHE A 284 -11.04 -57.09 -17.12
N LYS A 285 -11.19 -58.39 -17.43
CA LYS A 285 -10.65 -59.43 -16.56
C LYS A 285 -9.13 -59.40 -16.75
N GLY A 286 -8.37 -59.33 -15.66
CA GLY A 286 -6.94 -59.59 -15.73
C GLY A 286 -6.71 -60.94 -16.38
N ARG A 287 -5.74 -61.04 -17.30
CA ARG A 287 -5.39 -62.32 -17.89
C ARG A 287 -4.61 -63.08 -16.83
N ASP A 288 -5.23 -64.11 -16.24
CA ASP A 288 -4.53 -65.11 -15.42
C ASP A 288 -3.74 -65.99 -16.37
N TYR A 289 -2.56 -65.51 -16.77
CA TYR A 289 -1.56 -66.37 -17.39
C TYR A 289 -0.80 -67.08 -16.28
N ASP A 290 -0.81 -68.40 -16.32
CA ASP A 290 0.14 -69.20 -15.57
C ASP A 290 1.50 -69.09 -16.27
N TYR A 291 2.43 -68.35 -15.67
CA TYR A 291 3.74 -68.09 -16.25
C TYR A 291 4.59 -69.35 -16.35
N ASP A 292 4.40 -70.31 -15.43
CA ASP A 292 5.15 -71.56 -15.42
C ASP A 292 4.74 -72.46 -16.60
N ASP A 293 3.45 -72.47 -16.93
CA ASP A 293 2.91 -73.23 -18.07
C ASP A 293 3.31 -72.59 -19.42
N LEU A 294 3.29 -71.26 -19.50
CA LEU A 294 3.80 -70.52 -20.65
C LEU A 294 5.29 -70.72 -20.88
N GLU A 295 6.08 -70.76 -19.80
CA GLU A 295 7.53 -70.96 -19.87
C GLU A 295 7.87 -72.36 -20.40
N LYS A 296 7.21 -73.41 -19.89
CA LYS A 296 7.39 -74.78 -20.40
C LYS A 296 7.09 -74.89 -21.89
N LYS A 297 5.99 -74.27 -22.33
CA LYS A 297 5.56 -74.27 -23.73
C LYS A 297 6.52 -73.50 -24.64
N LEU A 298 7.10 -72.40 -24.15
CA LEU A 298 8.08 -71.60 -24.89
C LEU A 298 9.45 -72.28 -25.00
N LEU A 299 9.86 -73.01 -23.95
CA LEU A 299 11.13 -73.73 -23.91
C LEU A 299 11.06 -75.12 -24.56
N GLY A 300 9.86 -75.56 -24.98
CA GLY A 300 9.65 -76.85 -25.66
C GLY A 300 9.86 -78.05 -24.74
N TRP A 301 9.49 -77.91 -23.46
CA TRP A 301 9.58 -78.97 -22.45
C TRP A 301 8.27 -79.72 -22.23
N ASP A 302 7.38 -79.68 -23.24
CA ASP A 302 6.14 -80.47 -23.29
C ASP A 302 6.43 -81.96 -23.57
#